data_AF-A0A539CTX9-F1
#
_entry.id   AF-A0A539CTX9-F1
#
_cell.length_a   1.000
_cell.length_b   1.000
_cell.length_c   1.000
_cell.angle_alpha   90.00
_cell.angle_beta   90.00
_cell.angle_gamma   90.00
#
_symmetry.space_group_name_H-M   'P 1'
#
loop_
_entity.id
_entity.type
_entity.pdbx_description
1 polymer ?
#
loop_
_entity_poly.entity_id
_entity_poly.type
_entity_poly.pdbx_seq_one_letter_code
_entity_poly.pdbx_strand_id
1 'polypeptide(L)'
;MQAMLNFSTAIVTARLTRAIVATGLDPCFGFLHDGRKPGRLSLVWDAVEPLRPKLVRAVFGYVAAHEFERRDFLVFVHKITAERTVRLAPPLAKEIVEVAVKAVSVRECVKTVNWLVSVIK
;
A
#
# COMPACT_ATOMS: atom_id res chain seq x y z
N MET A 1 -1.40 -14.41 -3.27
CA MET A 1 -0.90 -13.66 -2.09
C MET A 1 -0.24 -12.32 -2.45
N GLN A 2 0.87 -12.29 -3.19
CA GLN A 2 1.57 -11.03 -3.51
C GLN A 2 0.69 -9.94 -4.16
N ALA A 3 -0.22 -10.32 -5.06
CA ALA A 3 -1.16 -9.38 -5.66
C ALA A 3 -2.04 -8.64 -4.62
N MET A 4 -2.45 -9.34 -3.56
CA MET A 4 -3.27 -8.78 -2.48
C MET A 4 -2.44 -7.81 -1.62
N LEU A 5 -1.21 -8.17 -1.27
CA LEU A 5 -0.30 -7.30 -0.52
C LEU A 5 0.07 -6.02 -1.29
N ASN A 6 0.34 -6.15 -2.59
CA ASN A 6 0.63 -5.00 -3.45
C ASN A 6 -0.58 -4.07 -3.52
N PHE A 7 -1.78 -4.64 -3.71
CA PHE A 7 -3.01 -3.88 -3.79
C PHE A 7 -3.35 -3.18 -2.46
N SER A 8 -3.28 -3.90 -1.34
CA SER A 8 -3.52 -3.31 -0.02
C SER A 8 -2.51 -2.20 0.31
N THR A 9 -1.24 -2.40 -0.06
CA THR A 9 -0.20 -1.38 0.11
C THR A 9 -0.51 -0.14 -0.72
N ALA A 10 -0.96 -0.30 -1.97
CA ALA A 10 -1.35 0.83 -2.82
C ALA A 10 -2.52 1.65 -2.22
N ILE A 11 -3.49 1.00 -1.56
CA ILE A 11 -4.58 1.69 -0.86
C ILE A 11 -4.04 2.53 0.32
N VAL A 12 -3.13 1.95 1.11
CA VAL A 12 -2.55 2.65 2.28
C VAL A 12 -1.62 3.78 1.83
N THR A 13 -0.78 3.57 0.82
CA THR A 13 0.10 4.63 0.30
C THR A 13 -0.71 5.77 -0.28
N ALA A 14 -1.80 5.51 -1.01
CA ALA A 14 -2.69 6.57 -1.49
C ALA A 14 -3.28 7.44 -0.36
N ARG A 15 -3.59 6.84 0.80
CA ARG A 15 -4.05 7.57 2.01
C ARG A 15 -2.92 8.38 2.63
N LEU A 16 -1.74 7.78 2.77
CA LEU A 16 -0.55 8.46 3.29
C LEU A 16 -0.14 9.64 2.41
N THR A 17 -0.17 9.50 1.07
CA THR A 17 0.09 10.61 0.14
C THR A 17 -0.79 11.81 0.44
N ARG A 18 -2.11 11.59 0.61
CA ARG A 18 -3.03 12.68 0.94
C ARG A 18 -2.73 13.31 2.30
N ALA A 19 -2.41 12.50 3.30
CA ALA A 19 -2.05 13.00 4.64
C ALA A 19 -0.75 13.82 4.61
N ILE A 20 0.28 13.37 3.89
CA ILE A 20 1.55 14.08 3.72
C ILE A 20 1.33 15.42 3.01
N VAL A 21 0.63 15.43 1.87
CA VAL A 21 0.32 16.66 1.15
C VAL A 21 -0.46 17.65 2.01
N ALA A 22 -1.41 17.17 2.82
CA ALA A 22 -2.19 18.01 3.73
C ALA A 22 -1.35 18.69 4.83
N THR A 23 -0.16 18.17 5.13
CA THR A 23 0.80 18.79 6.07
C THR A 23 1.77 19.77 5.40
N GLY A 24 1.70 19.94 4.08
CA GLY A 24 2.61 20.80 3.31
C GLY A 24 3.99 20.20 3.03
N LEU A 25 4.19 18.90 3.31
CA LEU A 25 5.42 18.20 2.98
C LEU A 25 5.44 17.72 1.52
N ASP A 26 6.63 17.64 0.92
CA ASP A 26 6.82 17.05 -0.41
C ASP A 26 6.83 15.51 -0.32
N PRO A 27 5.85 14.81 -0.94
CA PRO A 27 5.82 13.35 -0.95
C PRO A 27 7.03 12.66 -1.58
N CYS A 28 7.79 13.37 -2.42
CA CYS A 28 8.94 12.82 -3.14
C CYS A 28 10.23 12.86 -2.29
N PHE A 29 10.27 13.66 -1.23
CA PHE A 29 11.47 13.85 -0.41
C PHE A 29 11.54 12.84 0.75
N GLY A 30 12.01 11.62 0.46
CA GLY A 30 12.22 10.57 1.46
C GLY A 30 13.57 10.66 2.17
N PHE A 31 13.61 10.16 3.41
CA PHE A 31 14.78 10.02 4.27
C PHE A 31 15.35 8.60 4.26
N LEU A 32 14.48 7.58 4.26
CA LEU A 32 14.90 6.17 4.19
C LEU A 32 14.96 5.70 2.73
N HIS A 33 13.91 5.95 1.96
CA HIS A 33 13.88 5.67 0.53
C HIS A 33 14.52 6.81 -0.25
N ASP A 34 15.51 6.48 -1.10
CA ASP A 34 16.24 7.43 -1.95
C ASP A 34 15.33 8.48 -2.65
N GLY A 35 15.48 9.76 -2.28
CA GLY A 35 14.76 10.88 -2.91
C GLY A 35 15.21 11.21 -4.33
N ARG A 36 16.31 10.61 -4.83
CA ARG A 36 16.91 10.98 -6.13
C ARG A 36 16.16 10.44 -7.34
N LYS A 37 15.26 9.46 -7.17
CA LYS A 37 14.44 8.93 -8.28
C LYS A 37 13.27 9.88 -8.56
N PRO A 38 13.28 10.64 -9.68
CA PRO A 38 12.25 11.64 -9.95
C PRO A 38 10.86 10.99 -10.03
N GLY A 39 9.87 11.64 -9.42
CA GLY A 39 8.48 11.18 -9.40
C GLY A 39 8.19 9.99 -8.48
N ARG A 40 9.19 9.44 -7.77
CA ARG A 40 8.94 8.44 -6.72
C ARG A 40 8.47 9.16 -5.46
N LEU A 41 7.34 8.71 -4.91
CA LEU A 41 6.80 9.19 -3.63
C LEU A 41 7.60 8.63 -2.44
N SER A 42 8.90 8.93 -2.36
CA SER A 42 9.81 8.31 -1.39
C SER A 42 9.41 8.56 0.08
N LEU A 43 8.90 9.74 0.43
CA LEU A 43 8.41 10.01 1.79
C LEU A 43 7.16 9.18 2.14
N VAL A 44 6.31 8.91 1.14
CA VAL A 44 5.14 8.04 1.32
C VAL A 44 5.58 6.60 1.60
N TRP A 45 6.64 6.14 0.93
CA TRP A 45 7.24 4.83 1.20
C TRP A 45 7.88 4.77 2.58
N ASP A 46 8.53 5.83 3.05
CA ASP A 46 9.02 5.89 4.44
C ASP A 46 7.86 5.78 5.43
N ALA A 47 6.78 6.51 5.18
CA ALA A 47 5.60 6.53 6.05
C ALA A 47 4.82 5.22 6.08
N VAL A 48 4.97 4.35 5.07
CA VAL A 48 4.30 3.05 5.07
C VAL A 48 5.01 2.04 5.97
N GLU A 49 6.31 2.19 6.21
CA GLU A 49 7.12 1.18 6.92
C GLU A 49 6.61 0.88 8.35
N PRO A 50 6.27 1.86 9.20
CA PRO A 50 5.71 1.59 10.53
C PRO A 50 4.36 0.85 10.49
N LEU A 51 3.60 1.03 9.40
CA LEU A 51 2.26 0.45 9.22
C LEU A 51 2.32 -0.92 8.54
N ARG A 52 3.42 -1.24 7.85
CA ARG A 52 3.59 -2.44 7.03
C ARG A 52 3.36 -3.74 7.81
N PRO A 53 3.89 -3.96 9.03
CA PRO A 53 3.65 -5.20 9.76
C PRO A 53 2.17 -5.44 10.07
N LYS A 54 1.42 -4.37 10.39
CA LYS A 54 -0.02 -4.46 10.67
C LYS A 54 -0.80 -4.83 9.40
N LEU A 55 -0.48 -4.18 8.28
CA LEU A 55 -1.11 -4.45 7.00
C LEU A 55 -0.84 -5.88 6.51
N VAL A 56 0.42 -6.34 6.61
CA VAL A 56 0.82 -7.70 6.23
C VAL A 56 0.06 -8.73 7.07
N ARG A 57 0.01 -8.57 8.39
CA ARG A 57 -0.75 -9.48 9.27
C ARG A 57 -2.22 -9.55 8.90
N ALA A 58 -2.85 -8.42 8.57
CA ALA A 58 -4.26 -8.41 8.18
C ALA A 58 -4.51 -9.18 6.87
N VAL A 59 -3.65 -8.99 5.87
CA VAL A 59 -3.76 -9.73 4.59
C VAL A 59 -3.48 -11.22 4.79
N PHE A 60 -2.49 -11.60 5.60
CA PHE A 60 -2.22 -13.00 5.92
C PHE A 60 -3.39 -13.65 6.68
N GLY A 61 -3.97 -12.95 7.65
CA GLY A 61 -5.16 -13.42 8.35
C GLY A 61 -6.36 -13.61 7.42
N TYR A 62 -6.56 -12.69 6.47
CA TYR A 62 -7.56 -12.84 5.42
C TYR A 62 -7.31 -14.11 4.59
N VAL A 63 -6.09 -14.27 4.09
CA VAL A 63 -5.71 -15.42 3.25
C VAL A 63 -5.87 -16.75 3.99
N ALA A 64 -5.53 -16.80 5.29
CA ALA A 64 -5.67 -18.01 6.08
C ALA A 64 -7.13 -18.43 6.35
N ALA A 65 -8.07 -17.48 6.26
CA ALA A 65 -9.48 -17.69 6.57
C ALA A 65 -10.38 -17.86 5.33
N HIS A 66 -9.82 -17.78 4.12
CA HIS A 66 -10.60 -17.80 2.87
C HIS A 66 -10.05 -18.83 1.89
N GLU A 67 -10.96 -19.53 1.21
CA GLU A 67 -10.62 -20.32 0.04
C GLU A 67 -10.68 -19.44 -1.20
N PHE A 68 -9.77 -19.69 -2.15
CA PHE A 68 -9.65 -18.90 -3.36
C PHE A 68 -9.79 -19.77 -4.59
N GLU A 69 -10.44 -19.23 -5.61
CA GLU A 69 -10.58 -19.85 -6.91
C GLU A 69 -9.77 -19.12 -7.98
N ARG A 70 -9.59 -19.78 -9.12
CA ARG A 70 -8.91 -19.18 -10.28
C ARG A 70 -9.60 -17.90 -10.76
N ARG A 71 -10.92 -17.78 -10.62
CA ARG A 71 -11.69 -16.61 -11.05
C ARG A 71 -11.40 -15.34 -10.24
N ASP A 72 -10.83 -15.48 -9.05
CA ASP A 72 -10.52 -14.34 -8.17
C ASP A 72 -9.25 -13.60 -8.63
N PHE A 73 -8.48 -14.20 -9.55
CA PHE A 73 -7.23 -13.66 -10.05
C PHE A 73 -7.21 -13.57 -11.57
N LEU A 74 -6.79 -12.42 -12.07
CA LEU A 74 -6.58 -12.17 -13.48
C LEU A 74 -5.09 -12.32 -13.81
N VAL A 75 -4.76 -13.17 -14.80
CA VAL A 75 -3.38 -13.34 -15.28
C VAL A 75 -3.21 -12.53 -16.55
N PHE A 76 -2.26 -11.58 -16.53
CA PHE A 76 -1.91 -10.76 -17.68
C PHE A 76 -0.55 -11.18 -18.20
N VAL A 77 -0.42 -11.27 -19.52
CA VAL A 77 0.85 -11.53 -20.20
C VAL A 77 1.30 -10.24 -20.89
N HIS A 78 2.50 -9.77 -20.55
CA HIS A 78 3.06 -8.59 -21.17
C HIS A 78 3.43 -8.88 -22.63
N LYS A 79 2.91 -8.09 -23.57
CA LYS A 79 2.99 -8.39 -25.01
C LYS A 79 4.41 -8.44 -25.57
N ILE A 80 5.34 -7.71 -24.95
CA ILE A 80 6.72 -7.57 -25.42
C ILE A 80 7.66 -8.51 -24.67
N THR A 81 7.54 -8.58 -23.34
CA THR A 81 8.48 -9.33 -22.49
C THR A 81 8.02 -10.76 -22.21
N ALA A 82 6.79 -11.11 -22.59
CA ALA A 82 6.12 -12.37 -22.25
C ALA A 82 5.97 -12.64 -20.74
N GLU A 83 6.28 -11.66 -19.89
CA GLU A 83 6.16 -11.77 -18.44
C GLU A 83 4.71 -11.91 -18.00
N ARG A 84 4.48 -12.74 -16.99
CA ARG A 84 3.15 -12.97 -16.42
C ARG A 84 3.00 -12.18 -15.13
N THR A 85 1.93 -11.39 -15.04
CA THR A 85 1.56 -10.68 -13.81
C THR A 85 0.19 -11.13 -13.33
N VAL A 86 0.00 -11.17 -12.02
CA VAL A 86 -1.26 -11.54 -11.38
C VAL A 86 -1.91 -10.29 -10.80
N ARG A 87 -3.18 -10.08 -11.12
CA ARG A 87 -4.02 -9.00 -10.59
C ARG A 87 -5.24 -9.56 -9.90
N LEU A 88 -5.85 -8.79 -9.02
CA LEU A 88 -7.10 -9.16 -8.37
C LEU A 88 -8.27 -8.95 -9.35
N ALA A 89 -9.22 -9.88 -9.37
CA ALA A 89 -10.51 -9.63 -9.98
C ALA A 89 -11.31 -8.60 -9.15
N PRO A 90 -12.27 -7.87 -9.76
CA PRO A 90 -12.98 -6.78 -9.06
C PRO A 90 -13.63 -7.17 -7.72
N PRO A 91 -14.28 -8.34 -7.57
CA PRO A 91 -14.87 -8.75 -6.28
C PRO A 91 -13.80 -8.87 -5.18
N LEU A 92 -12.75 -9.66 -5.44
CA LEU A 92 -11.64 -9.82 -4.49
C LEU A 92 -10.91 -8.49 -4.22
N ALA A 93 -10.75 -7.63 -5.23
CA ALA A 93 -10.15 -6.31 -5.04
C ALA A 93 -10.92 -5.48 -4.01
N LYS A 94 -12.27 -5.49 -4.07
CA LYS A 94 -13.13 -4.79 -3.11
C LYS A 94 -12.96 -5.33 -1.68
N GLU A 95 -12.93 -6.64 -1.52
CA GLU A 95 -12.69 -7.28 -0.21
C GLU A 95 -11.31 -6.89 0.36
N ILE A 96 -10.27 -6.89 -0.48
CA ILE A 96 -8.93 -6.48 -0.05
C ILE A 96 -8.85 -4.98 0.29
N VAL A 97 -9.64 -4.11 -0.37
CA VAL A 97 -9.80 -2.73 0.10
C VAL A 97 -10.34 -2.75 1.53
N GLU A 98 -11.41 -3.48 1.81
CA GLU A 98 -12.00 -3.53 3.15
C GLU A 98 -11.01 -4.02 4.21
N VAL A 99 -10.23 -5.05 3.91
CA VAL A 99 -9.16 -5.54 4.79
C VAL A 99 -8.13 -4.44 5.05
N ALA A 100 -7.64 -3.77 3.99
CA ALA A 100 -6.63 -2.72 4.12
C ALA A 100 -7.13 -1.53 4.94
N VAL A 101 -8.38 -1.10 4.73
CA VAL A 101 -8.93 0.08 5.41
C VAL A 101 -9.31 -0.19 6.87
N LYS A 102 -9.69 -1.42 7.20
CA LYS A 102 -9.92 -1.88 8.59
C LYS A 102 -8.59 -2.06 9.32
N ALA A 103 -7.58 -2.58 8.64
CA ALA A 103 -6.24 -2.76 9.19
C ALA A 103 -5.54 -1.42 9.46
N VAL A 104 -5.63 -0.47 8.53
CA VAL A 104 -5.00 0.85 8.64
C VAL A 104 -6.04 1.92 8.35
N SER A 105 -6.56 2.52 9.42
CA SER A 105 -7.53 3.60 9.35
C SER A 105 -6.89 4.91 8.84
N VAL A 106 -7.70 5.82 8.32
CA VAL A 106 -7.24 7.17 7.94
C VAL A 106 -6.66 7.92 9.15
N ARG A 107 -7.26 7.73 10.33
CA ARG A 107 -6.76 8.30 11.60
C ARG A 107 -5.34 7.83 11.90
N GLU A 108 -5.04 6.55 11.68
CA GLU A 108 -3.69 6.02 11.84
C GLU A 108 -2.71 6.61 10.83
N CYS A 109 -3.10 6.73 9.56
CA CYS A 109 -2.27 7.41 8.55
C CYS A 109 -1.91 8.83 8.99
N VAL A 110 -2.89 9.62 9.45
CA VAL A 110 -2.65 10.99 9.94
C VAL A 110 -1.74 10.99 11.17
N LYS A 111 -1.96 10.07 12.13
CA LYS A 111 -1.08 9.93 13.31
C LYS A 111 0.36 9.61 12.91
N THR A 112 0.56 8.69 11.96
CA THR A 112 1.90 8.33 11.46
C THR A 112 2.57 9.51 10.78
N VAL A 113 1.85 10.29 9.96
CA VAL A 113 2.40 11.48 9.32
C VAL A 113 2.74 12.56 10.35
N ASN A 114 1.86 12.82 11.33
CA ASN A 114 2.16 13.78 12.40
C ASN A 114 3.37 13.36 13.24
N TRP A 115 3.52 12.06 13.51
CA TRP A 115 4.70 11.54 14.17
C TRP A 115 5.97 11.76 13.32
N LEU A 116 5.93 11.47 12.01
CA LEU A 116 7.05 11.77 11.11
C LEU A 116 7.43 13.26 11.13
N VAL A 117 6.44 14.16 11.05
CA VAL A 117 6.66 15.61 11.14
C VAL A 117 7.38 15.97 12.44
N SER A 118 7.02 15.36 13.57
CA SER A 118 7.65 15.63 14.88
C SER A 118 9.08 15.11 15.02
N VAL A 119 9.53 14.23 14.13
CA VAL A 119 10.90 13.71 14.11
C VAL A 119 11.79 14.53 13.17
N ILE A 120 11.20 15.19 12.17
CA ILE A 120 11.90 15.97 11.14
C ILE A 120 12.05 17.45 11.54
N LYS A 121 11.11 17.99 12.33
CA LYS A 121 11.13 19.36 12.87
C LYS A 121 11.59 19.39 14.32
#